data_AF-A0A0C3AQ81-F1
#
_entry.id   AF-A0A0C3AQ81-F1
#
_cell.length_a   1.000
_cell.length_b   1.000
_cell.length_c   1.000
_cell.angle_alpha   90.00
_cell.angle_beta   90.00
_cell.angle_gamma   90.00
#
_symmetry.space_group_name_H-M   'P 1'
#
loop_
_entity.id
_entity.type
_entity.pdbx_description
1 polymer ?
#
loop_
_entity_poly.entity_id
_entity_poly.type
_entity_poly.pdbx_seq_one_letter_code
_entity_poly.pdbx_strand_id
1 'polypeptide(L)'
;MKEVDCCEQSCMAFAGYNADLDKCRYCDQSRKKDDGKPRKTSFHYSLIDRLRGMYQDPGQSAELNRDDREPTQPDILADKFDGAYFQELKNRTVKVEGIDTGYQYFSDGRDISLTIALDGF
;
A
#
# COMPACT_ATOMS: atom_id res chain seq x y z
N MET A 1 -0.28 15.78 6.70
CA MET A 1 0.99 15.24 7.21
C MET A 1 0.95 15.32 8.73
N LYS A 2 1.22 14.23 9.44
CA LYS A 2 1.13 14.18 10.91
C LYS A 2 2.49 13.80 11.47
N GLU A 3 2.92 14.52 12.49
CA GLU A 3 4.12 14.15 13.26
C GLU A 3 3.80 12.95 14.15
N VAL A 4 4.68 11.95 14.12
CA VAL A 4 4.53 10.70 14.86
C VAL A 4 5.84 10.38 15.56
N ASP A 5 5.74 9.93 16.80
CA ASP A 5 6.90 9.46 17.56
C ASP A 5 7.51 8.23 16.89
N CYS A 6 8.82 8.17 16.81
CA CYS A 6 9.56 7.05 16.27
C CYS A 6 10.62 6.57 17.26
N CYS A 7 11.00 5.31 17.14
CA CYS A 7 12.19 4.80 17.80
C CYS A 7 13.40 5.67 17.40
N GLU A 8 14.28 5.97 18.35
CA GLU A 8 15.51 6.74 18.11
C GLU A 8 16.38 6.11 17.02
N GLN A 9 16.45 4.78 17.00
CA GLN A 9 17.13 3.98 15.97
C GLN A 9 16.32 3.77 14.69
N SER A 10 15.14 4.39 14.57
CA SER A 10 14.23 4.31 13.41
C SER A 10 13.69 2.91 13.10
N CYS A 11 13.75 1.96 14.04
CA CYS A 11 13.25 0.60 13.84
C CYS A 11 11.73 0.54 13.57
N MET A 12 10.97 1.45 14.19
CA MET A 12 9.52 1.52 14.06
C MET A 12 8.98 2.90 14.44
N ALA A 13 7.79 3.21 13.95
CA ALA A 13 6.97 4.32 14.41
C ALA A 13 5.97 3.85 15.48
N PHE A 14 5.73 4.70 16.48
CA PHE A 14 4.71 4.50 17.51
C PHE A 14 3.35 5.00 16.98
N ALA A 15 2.84 4.29 15.97
CA ALA A 15 1.59 4.59 15.26
C ALA A 15 0.77 3.32 15.02
N GLY A 16 -0.53 3.49 14.71
CA GLY A 16 -1.43 2.38 14.43
C GLY A 16 -1.45 1.37 15.58
N TYR A 17 -1.20 0.09 15.29
CA TYR A 17 -1.14 -0.97 16.30
C TYR A 17 0.00 -0.82 17.33
N ASN A 18 0.96 0.07 17.09
CA ASN A 18 2.05 0.38 18.01
C ASN A 18 1.82 1.67 18.81
N ALA A 19 0.67 2.33 18.67
CA ALA A 19 0.44 3.67 19.20
C ALA A 19 0.53 3.74 20.73
N ASP A 20 0.18 2.67 21.43
CA ASP A 20 0.15 2.60 22.90
C ASP A 20 1.42 2.01 23.52
N LEU A 21 2.43 1.71 22.70
CA LEU A 21 3.70 1.19 23.20
C LEU A 21 4.59 2.31 23.73
N ASP A 22 5.20 2.05 24.89
CA ASP A 22 6.19 2.94 25.51
C ASP A 22 7.64 2.55 25.16
N LYS A 23 7.83 1.38 24.53
CA LYS A 23 9.14 0.87 24.10
C LYS A 23 9.10 0.28 22.71
N CYS A 24 10.22 0.38 22.01
CA CYS A 24 10.42 -0.24 20.71
C CYS A 24 10.40 -1.78 20.84
N ARG A 25 9.57 -2.47 20.05
CA ARG A 25 9.51 -3.95 20.06
C ARG A 25 10.76 -4.64 19.52
N TYR A 26 11.62 -3.89 18.81
CA TYR A 26 12.79 -4.45 18.11
C TYR A 26 14.10 -4.21 18.87
N CYS A 27 14.23 -3.08 19.59
CA CYS A 27 15.46 -2.72 20.29
C CYS A 27 15.26 -2.30 21.76
N ASP A 28 14.05 -2.45 22.29
CA ASP A 28 13.62 -2.12 23.67
C ASP A 28 13.87 -0.67 24.13
N GLN A 29 14.31 0.22 23.24
CA GLN A 29 14.51 1.63 23.55
C GLN A 29 13.19 2.31 23.92
N SER A 30 13.23 3.12 24.97
CA SER A 30 12.08 3.91 25.43
C SER A 30 11.65 4.91 24.35
N ARG A 31 10.34 5.02 24.13
CA ARG A 31 9.73 6.00 23.21
C ARG A 31 10.05 7.44 23.60
N LYS A 32 10.01 7.71 24.90
CA LYS A 32 10.15 9.04 25.49
C LYS A 32 11.44 9.15 26.30
N LYS A 33 11.87 10.39 26.51
CA LYS A 33 12.90 10.79 27.46
C LYS A 33 12.28 10.93 28.86
N ASP A 34 13.11 11.15 29.86
CA ASP A 34 12.68 11.30 31.26
C ASP A 34 11.77 12.52 31.47
N ASP A 35 11.85 13.53 30.59
CA ASP A 35 10.98 14.71 30.59
C ASP A 35 9.63 14.47 29.88
N GLY A 36 9.34 13.23 29.46
CA GLY A 36 8.12 12.84 28.78
C GLY A 36 8.04 13.18 27.29
N LYS A 37 9.06 13.83 26.72
CA LYS A 37 9.11 14.15 25.28
C LYS A 37 9.56 12.95 24.46
N PRO A 38 9.09 12.79 23.20
CA PRO A 38 9.57 11.72 22.34
C PRO A 38 11.08 11.84 22.09
N ARG A 39 11.75 10.69 21.97
CA ARG A 39 13.18 10.66 21.63
C ARG A 39 13.45 11.08 20.19
N LYS A 40 12.54 10.72 19.27
CA LYS A 40 12.57 11.07 17.86
C LYS A 40 11.15 11.18 17.33
N THR A 41 10.92 12.08 16.39
CA THR A 41 9.67 12.17 15.63
C THR A 41 9.97 12.11 14.13
N SER A 42 8.97 11.71 13.35
CA SER A 42 9.01 11.73 11.88
C SER A 42 7.66 12.13 11.32
N PHE A 43 7.65 12.67 10.11
CA PHE A 43 6.42 12.98 9.41
C PHE A 43 5.86 11.72 8.76
N HIS A 44 4.68 11.33 9.20
CA HIS A 44 3.92 10.25 8.60
C HIS A 44 2.97 10.80 7.53
N TYR A 45 3.03 10.18 6.35
CA TYR A 45 2.07 10.36 5.28
C TYR A 45 1.11 9.17 5.28
N SER A 46 -0.17 9.44 5.50
CA SER A 46 -1.22 8.43 5.36
C SER A 46 -1.34 8.04 3.89
N LEU A 47 -0.86 6.85 3.54
CA LEU A 47 -0.97 6.32 2.18
C LEU A 47 -2.44 6.24 1.76
N ILE A 48 -3.32 5.82 2.68
CA ILE A 48 -4.76 5.71 2.43
C ILE A 48 -5.36 7.05 2.03
N ASP A 49 -5.02 8.14 2.74
CA ASP A 49 -5.59 9.46 2.42
C ASP A 49 -5.03 10.01 1.11
N ARG A 50 -3.76 9.71 0.78
CA ARG A 50 -3.19 10.07 -0.53
C ARG A 50 -3.90 9.33 -1.66
N LEU A 51 -4.10 8.02 -1.52
CA LEU A 51 -4.81 7.21 -2.51
C LEU A 51 -6.25 7.71 -2.69
N ARG A 52 -6.97 7.99 -1.60
CA ARG A 52 -8.30 8.59 -1.67
C ARG A 52 -8.30 9.92 -2.43
N GLY A 53 -7.32 10.79 -2.15
CA GLY A 53 -7.15 12.05 -2.86
C GLY A 53 -6.90 11.86 -4.36
N MET A 54 -6.06 10.88 -4.74
CA MET A 54 -5.80 10.55 -6.15
C MET A 54 -7.06 10.08 -6.88
N TYR A 55 -7.90 9.25 -6.25
CA TYR A 55 -9.17 8.81 -6.84
C TYR A 55 -10.27 9.88 -6.84
N GLN A 56 -10.13 10.94 -6.04
CA GLN A 56 -11.06 12.09 -6.07
C GLN A 56 -10.72 13.07 -7.19
N ASP A 57 -9.48 13.08 -7.67
CA ASP A 57 -9.07 13.87 -8.82
C ASP A 57 -9.39 13.12 -10.12
N PRO A 58 -10.25 13.64 -11.01
CA PRO A 58 -10.67 12.90 -12.20
C PRO A 58 -9.52 12.50 -13.14
N GLY A 59 -8.51 13.36 -13.26
CA GLY A 59 -7.33 13.09 -14.10
C GLY A 59 -6.51 11.93 -13.57
N GLN A 60 -6.12 11.98 -12.29
CA GLN A 60 -5.39 10.88 -11.65
C GLN A 60 -6.22 9.60 -11.54
N SER A 61 -7.53 9.71 -11.29
CA SER A 61 -8.41 8.55 -11.26
C SER A 61 -8.40 7.79 -12.58
N ALA A 62 -8.43 8.49 -13.72
CA ALA A 62 -8.39 7.86 -15.04
C ALA A 62 -7.05 7.14 -15.30
N GLU A 63 -5.93 7.71 -14.87
CA GLU A 63 -4.61 7.08 -15.03
C GLU A 63 -4.42 5.83 -14.15
N LEU A 64 -4.98 5.87 -12.93
CA LEU A 64 -4.89 4.79 -11.95
C LEU A 64 -5.88 3.66 -12.20
N ASN A 65 -7.03 3.97 -12.81
CA ASN A 65 -8.05 2.99 -13.10
C ASN A 65 -7.69 2.19 -14.35
N ARG A 66 -7.49 0.88 -14.18
CA ARG A 66 -7.19 -0.02 -15.29
C ARG A 66 -8.35 -0.11 -16.28
N ASP A 67 -9.59 0.00 -15.82
CA ASP A 67 -10.75 -0.19 -16.70
C ASP A 67 -10.91 0.97 -17.72
N ASP A 68 -10.19 2.07 -17.52
CA ASP A 68 -10.09 3.18 -18.49
C ASP A 68 -9.01 2.94 -19.57
N ARG A 69 -8.31 1.80 -19.52
CA ARG A 69 -7.27 1.41 -20.50
C ARG A 69 -7.87 0.63 -21.67
N GLU A 70 -7.17 0.69 -22.80
CA GLU A 70 -7.52 -0.09 -23.98
C GLU A 70 -7.51 -1.61 -23.69
N PRO A 71 -8.45 -2.37 -24.25
CA PRO A 71 -8.48 -3.82 -24.07
C PRO A 71 -7.20 -4.49 -24.59
N THR A 72 -6.79 -5.56 -23.91
CA THR A 72 -5.68 -6.43 -24.35
C THR A 72 -5.93 -6.95 -25.75
N GLN A 73 -4.92 -6.84 -26.61
CA GLN A 73 -4.95 -7.36 -27.98
C GLN A 73 -4.22 -8.70 -28.06
N PRO A 74 -4.72 -9.68 -28.85
CA PRO A 74 -4.00 -10.92 -29.07
C PRO A 74 -2.60 -10.67 -29.62
N ASP A 75 -1.63 -11.41 -29.09
CA ASP A 75 -0.21 -11.41 -29.53
C ASP A 75 0.53 -10.06 -29.36
N ILE A 76 -0.04 -9.10 -28.64
CA ILE A 76 0.58 -7.81 -28.35
C ILE A 76 0.72 -7.64 -26.83
N LEU A 77 1.96 -7.41 -26.39
CA LEU A 77 2.28 -7.01 -25.02
C LEU A 77 2.51 -5.49 -24.99
N ALA A 78 1.43 -4.70 -24.97
CA ALA A 78 1.53 -3.24 -24.98
C ALA A 78 1.68 -2.66 -23.57
N ASP A 79 1.08 -3.31 -22.58
CA ASP A 79 1.14 -2.94 -21.17
C ASP A 79 1.41 -4.18 -20.29
N LYS A 80 1.81 -3.95 -19.04
CA LYS A 80 2.03 -4.97 -18.01
C LYS A 80 0.78 -5.84 -17.73
N PHE A 81 -0.40 -5.33 -18.08
CA PHE A 81 -1.66 -6.05 -17.95
C PHE A 81 -1.96 -7.01 -19.12
N ASP A 82 -1.21 -6.94 -20.23
CA ASP A 82 -1.44 -7.83 -21.38
C ASP A 82 -0.78 -9.20 -21.22
N GLY A 83 0.09 -9.34 -20.21
CA GLY A 83 0.81 -10.59 -19.96
C GLY A 83 -0.11 -11.78 -19.69
N ALA A 84 0.18 -12.92 -20.29
CA ALA A 84 -0.63 -14.14 -20.15
C ALA A 84 -0.87 -14.54 -18.69
N TYR A 85 0.13 -14.37 -17.82
CA TYR A 85 -0.01 -14.66 -16.39
C TYR A 85 -0.99 -13.72 -15.67
N PHE A 86 -1.02 -12.43 -16.04
CA PHE A 86 -2.00 -11.50 -15.50
C PHE A 86 -3.42 -11.90 -15.90
N GLN A 87 -3.61 -12.28 -17.17
CA GLN A 87 -4.90 -12.74 -17.69
C GLN A 87 -5.36 -14.04 -17.00
N GLU A 88 -4.44 -14.96 -16.69
CA GLU A 88 -4.73 -16.13 -15.87
C GLU A 88 -5.19 -15.73 -14.45
N LEU A 89 -4.45 -14.84 -13.78
CA LEU A 89 -4.76 -14.40 -12.42
C LEU A 89 -6.16 -13.76 -12.31
N LYS A 90 -6.59 -12.98 -13.30
CA LYS A 90 -7.94 -12.39 -13.34
C LYS A 90 -9.07 -13.42 -13.19
N ASN A 91 -8.83 -14.68 -13.56
CA ASN A 91 -9.81 -15.76 -13.47
C ASN A 91 -9.66 -16.58 -12.18
N ARG A 92 -8.66 -16.31 -11.35
CA ARG A 92 -8.35 -17.05 -10.12
C ARG A 92 -8.95 -16.36 -8.89
N THR A 93 -9.55 -17.15 -8.00
CA THR A 93 -10.04 -16.66 -6.70
C THR A 93 -8.88 -16.39 -5.76
N VAL A 94 -8.94 -15.26 -5.04
CA VAL A 94 -7.96 -14.91 -4.01
C VAL A 94 -8.14 -15.82 -2.80
N LYS A 95 -7.02 -16.36 -2.30
CA LYS A 95 -6.97 -17.17 -1.08
C LYS A 95 -6.08 -16.52 -0.05
N VAL A 96 -6.60 -16.33 1.16
CA VAL A 96 -5.84 -15.79 2.31
C VAL A 96 -5.77 -16.89 3.35
N GLU A 97 -4.56 -17.28 3.76
CA GLU A 97 -4.34 -18.43 4.67
C GLU A 97 -5.06 -19.71 4.18
N GLY A 98 -5.14 -19.90 2.86
CA GLY A 98 -5.82 -21.03 2.22
C GLY A 98 -7.35 -20.91 2.11
N ILE A 99 -7.96 -19.87 2.67
CA ILE A 99 -9.41 -19.63 2.66
C ILE A 99 -9.79 -18.78 1.44
N ASP A 100 -10.77 -19.23 0.64
CA ASP A 100 -11.32 -18.47 -0.48
C ASP A 100 -12.05 -17.20 0.01
N THR A 101 -11.71 -16.06 -0.58
CA THR A 101 -12.30 -14.76 -0.21
C THR A 101 -13.59 -14.45 -0.97
N GLY A 102 -13.91 -15.22 -2.02
CA GLY A 102 -15.07 -15.01 -2.88
C GLY A 102 -14.89 -13.95 -3.97
N TYR A 103 -13.70 -13.34 -4.12
CA TYR A 103 -13.38 -12.43 -5.21
C TYR A 103 -12.14 -12.87 -6.00
N GLN A 104 -12.08 -12.49 -7.28
CA GLN A 104 -10.98 -12.81 -8.17
C GLN A 104 -9.87 -11.75 -8.09
N TYR A 105 -8.62 -12.12 -8.40
CA TYR A 105 -7.51 -11.16 -8.47
C TYR A 105 -7.83 -10.05 -9.49
N PHE A 106 -7.53 -8.80 -9.15
CA PHE A 106 -7.70 -7.65 -10.02
C PHE A 106 -9.13 -7.51 -10.60
N SER A 107 -10.15 -8.00 -9.89
CA SER A 107 -11.55 -7.90 -10.33
C SER A 107 -12.10 -6.48 -10.30
N ASP A 108 -11.45 -5.57 -9.59
CA ASP A 108 -11.74 -4.14 -9.57
C ASP A 108 -10.69 -3.38 -10.40
N GLY A 109 -11.10 -2.53 -11.35
CA GLY A 109 -10.19 -1.69 -12.13
C GLY A 109 -9.35 -0.73 -11.29
N ARG A 110 -9.79 -0.43 -10.06
CA ARG A 110 -9.06 0.39 -9.08
C ARG A 110 -8.00 -0.40 -8.30
N ASP A 111 -7.84 -1.69 -8.58
CA ASP A 111 -6.76 -2.48 -7.98
C ASP A 111 -5.40 -2.09 -8.58
N ILE A 112 -4.67 -1.26 -7.85
CA ILE A 112 -3.34 -0.76 -8.22
C ILE A 112 -2.20 -1.59 -7.63
N SER A 113 -2.48 -2.72 -7.00
CA SER A 113 -1.44 -3.54 -6.32
C SER A 113 -0.32 -3.95 -7.26
N LEU A 114 -0.66 -4.36 -8.49
CA LEU A 114 0.33 -4.71 -9.51
C LEU A 114 1.14 -3.49 -9.98
N THR A 115 0.49 -2.33 -10.14
CA THR A 115 1.19 -1.10 -10.51
C THR A 115 2.22 -0.71 -9.45
N ILE A 116 1.87 -0.77 -8.16
CA ILE A 116 2.78 -0.46 -7.06
C ILE A 116 3.92 -1.50 -6.97
N ALA A 117 3.63 -2.78 -7.21
CA ALA A 117 4.63 -3.84 -7.12
C ALA A 117 5.64 -3.85 -8.28
N LEU A 118 5.22 -3.37 -9.46
CA LEU A 118 6.05 -3.29 -10.67
C LEU A 118 6.73 -1.93 -10.86
N ASP A 119 6.33 -0.91 -10.10
CA ASP A 119 7.06 0.36 -10.02
C ASP A 119 8.33 0.12 -9.19
N GLY A 120 9.32 -0.48 -9.88
CA GLY A 120 10.67 -0.58 -9.38
C GLY A 120 11.31 0.80 -9.38
N PHE A 121 11.98 1.12 -8.27
CA PHE A 121 12.98 2.19 -8.21
C PHE A 121 13.92 2.18 -9.42
#